data_AF-W9HVL9-F1
#
_entry.id   AF-W9HVL9-F1
#
_cell.length_a   1.000
_cell.length_b   1.000
_cell.length_c   1.000
_cell.angle_alpha   90.00
_cell.angle_beta   90.00
_cell.angle_gamma   90.00
#
_symmetry.space_group_name_H-M   'P 1'
#
loop_
_entity.id
_entity.type
_entity.pdbx_description
1 polymer ?
#
loop_
_entity_poly.entity_id
_entity_poly.type
_entity_poly.pdbx_seq_one_letter_code
_entity_poly.pdbx_strand_id
1 'polypeptide(L)'
;MEESFNPDHILFIEPINGEYAVTEPVITGFNFSREVTAGSNERKQRVLEDDFYQHPLRRNRGPNDLAEYRYRGEFDIYSLGRVLLDISQWRVVGDDDYSGAMGELASKIGDTYTAAVRWCLGLDPSSPNREARLRGLIDESSASLEWSADLIYAYDKNVRTKLARLWV
;
A
#
# COMPACT_ATOMS: atom_id res chain seq x y z
N MET A 1 4.61 7.46 5.98
CA MET A 1 4.73 6.12 5.35
C MET A 1 4.50 5.08 6.43
N GLU A 2 3.80 4.00 6.12
CA GLU A 2 3.49 2.92 7.07
C GLU A 2 4.17 1.61 6.63
N GLU A 3 5.36 1.34 7.18
CA GLU A 3 6.20 0.20 6.79
C GLU A 3 5.65 -1.21 7.10
N SER A 4 4.36 -1.29 7.40
CA SER A 4 3.70 -2.46 7.96
C SER A 4 2.24 -2.61 7.59
N PHE A 5 1.75 -1.84 6.62
CA PHE A 5 0.34 -1.87 6.23
C PHE A 5 -0.09 -3.28 5.79
N ASN A 6 -1.07 -3.85 6.48
CA ASN A 6 -1.66 -5.17 6.23
C ASN A 6 -3.09 -5.22 6.83
N PRO A 7 -3.90 -6.27 6.58
CA PRO A 7 -5.28 -6.34 7.06
C PRO A 7 -5.44 -6.20 8.58
N ASP A 8 -4.47 -6.66 9.40
CA ASP A 8 -4.53 -6.55 10.86
C ASP A 8 -4.50 -5.09 11.34
N HIS A 9 -4.07 -4.17 10.48
CA HIS A 9 -4.03 -2.73 10.77
C HIS A 9 -5.28 -1.98 10.33
N ILE A 10 -6.26 -2.66 9.71
CA ILE A 10 -7.52 -2.06 9.29
C ILE A 10 -8.61 -2.50 10.26
N LEU A 11 -9.08 -1.56 11.09
CA LEU A 11 -10.09 -1.82 12.10
C LEU A 11 -11.44 -1.25 11.68
N PHE A 12 -12.50 -2.03 11.88
CA PHE A 12 -13.87 -1.55 11.84
C PHE A 12 -14.33 -1.37 13.28
N ILE A 13 -14.58 -0.12 13.68
CA ILE A 13 -14.91 0.20 15.07
C ILE A 13 -16.42 0.09 15.25
N GLU A 14 -16.86 -0.75 16.18
CA GLU A 14 -18.26 -0.84 16.58
C GLU A 14 -18.60 0.31 17.54
N PRO A 15 -19.57 1.20 17.20
CA PRO A 15 -20.02 2.22 18.12
C PRO A 15 -20.80 1.60 19.29
N ILE A 16 -20.64 2.18 20.48
CA ILE A 16 -21.22 1.71 21.76
C ILE A 16 -22.75 1.52 21.70
N ASN A 17 -23.44 2.27 20.84
CA ASN A 17 -24.90 2.26 20.74
C ASN A 17 -25.46 1.39 19.60
N GLY A 18 -24.60 0.60 18.94
CA GLY A 18 -25.01 -0.40 17.96
C GLY A 18 -25.40 0.16 16.60
N GLU A 19 -24.48 -0.01 15.65
CA GLU A 19 -24.67 -0.37 14.23
C GLU A 19 -23.25 -0.47 13.65
N TYR A 20 -22.90 -1.60 13.03
CA TYR A 20 -21.55 -1.79 12.47
C TYR A 20 -21.32 -0.86 11.28
N ALA A 21 -20.48 0.16 11.45
CA ALA A 21 -20.04 1.02 10.35
C ALA A 21 -18.93 0.33 9.54
N VAL A 22 -19.30 -0.67 8.72
CA VAL A 22 -18.37 -1.31 7.75
C VAL A 22 -17.88 -0.35 6.67
N THR A 23 -18.43 0.86 6.61
CA THR A 23 -18.08 1.91 5.65
C THR A 23 -16.97 2.84 6.12
N GLU A 24 -16.55 2.74 7.39
CA GLU A 24 -15.61 3.68 8.02
C GLU A 24 -14.42 2.95 8.66
N PRO A 25 -13.56 2.27 7.86
CA PRO A 25 -12.38 1.63 8.39
C PRO A 25 -11.38 2.66 8.92
N VAL A 26 -10.72 2.33 10.03
CA VAL A 26 -9.62 3.11 10.61
C VAL A 26 -8.32 2.34 10.42
N ILE A 27 -7.29 3.05 9.94
CA ILE A 27 -5.93 2.51 9.83
C ILE A 27 -5.22 2.69 11.18
N THR A 28 -4.54 1.64 11.64
CA THR A 28 -3.77 1.61 12.88
C THR A 28 -2.34 1.11 12.62
N GLY A 29 -1.56 0.74 13.65
CA GLY A 29 -0.25 0.13 13.42
C GLY A 29 0.88 1.11 13.09
N PHE A 30 0.71 2.41 13.38
CA PHE A 30 1.69 3.48 13.12
C PHE A 30 3.01 3.38 13.92
N ASN A 31 3.26 2.28 14.64
CA ASN A 31 4.49 2.04 15.40
C ASN A 31 5.76 2.02 14.51
N PHE A 32 5.58 1.73 13.22
CA PHE A 32 6.63 1.78 12.20
C PHE A 32 6.47 2.96 11.24
N SER A 33 5.63 3.93 11.58
CA SER A 33 5.45 5.10 10.72
C SER A 33 6.65 6.01 10.76
N ARG A 34 7.01 6.49 9.57
CA ARG A 34 8.13 7.41 9.34
C ARG A 34 7.67 8.62 8.55
N GLU A 35 8.33 9.75 8.81
CA GLU A 35 8.29 10.90 7.91
C GLU A 35 8.74 10.47 6.51
N VAL A 36 8.18 11.08 5.47
CA VAL A 36 8.47 10.70 4.07
C VAL A 36 9.96 10.88 3.72
N THR A 37 10.65 11.76 4.45
CA THR A 37 12.08 12.05 4.35
C THR A 37 12.97 11.11 5.18
N ALA A 38 12.39 10.37 6.14
CA ALA A 38 13.11 9.47 7.03
C ALA A 38 13.13 8.06 6.41
N GLY A 39 14.07 7.83 5.49
CA GLY A 39 14.26 6.51 4.88
C GLY A 39 14.78 5.48 5.89
N SER A 40 14.25 4.25 5.82
CA SER A 40 14.73 3.09 6.60
C SER A 40 15.32 2.01 5.70
N ASN A 41 16.52 1.55 6.03
CA ASN A 41 17.12 0.32 5.49
C ASN A 41 16.91 -0.89 6.42
N GLU A 42 16.33 -0.68 7.61
CA GLU A 42 16.04 -1.76 8.55
C GLU A 42 14.96 -2.69 7.99
N ARG A 43 15.25 -3.98 7.98
CA ARG A 43 14.33 -5.01 7.53
C ARG A 43 13.59 -5.55 8.75
N LYS A 44 12.27 -5.64 8.68
CA LYS A 44 11.52 -6.41 9.68
C LYS A 44 12.00 -7.86 9.64
N GLN A 45 12.43 -8.37 10.79
CA GLN A 45 13.01 -9.71 10.92
C GLN A 45 11.95 -10.82 10.89
N ARG A 46 10.66 -10.47 10.97
CA ARG A 46 9.56 -11.45 10.83
C ARG A 46 9.59 -12.05 9.43
N VAL A 47 9.47 -13.37 9.37
CA VAL A 47 9.47 -14.27 8.21
C VAL A 47 9.02 -13.56 6.92
N LEU A 48 9.98 -12.99 6.21
CA LEU A 48 9.75 -12.26 4.95
C LEU A 48 9.25 -13.17 3.82
N GLU A 49 9.35 -14.47 4.03
CA GLU A 49 8.92 -15.51 3.11
C GLU A 49 7.38 -15.59 3.04
N ASP A 50 6.67 -15.08 4.06
CA ASP A 50 5.19 -15.10 4.13
C ASP A 50 4.56 -13.69 4.15
N ASP A 51 5.35 -12.61 4.08
CA ASP A 51 4.81 -11.24 4.04
C ASP A 51 4.44 -10.85 2.60
N PHE A 52 3.27 -11.31 2.17
CA PHE A 52 2.75 -11.03 0.83
C PHE A 52 2.37 -9.56 0.59
N TYR A 53 2.33 -8.73 1.64
CA TYR A 53 1.95 -7.32 1.55
C TYR A 53 3.15 -6.44 1.22
N GLN A 54 4.36 -6.85 1.61
CA GLN A 54 5.57 -6.10 1.29
C GLN A 54 5.85 -6.05 -0.23
N HIS A 55 6.21 -4.89 -0.76
CA HIS A 55 6.57 -4.72 -2.17
C HIS A 55 7.76 -5.63 -2.58
N PRO A 56 7.77 -6.28 -3.77
CA PRO A 56 8.84 -7.19 -4.19
C PRO A 56 10.25 -6.60 -4.11
N LEU A 57 10.44 -5.35 -4.57
CA LEU A 57 11.73 -4.66 -4.45
C LEU A 57 12.19 -4.50 -2.98
N ARG A 58 11.28 -4.36 -2.02
CA ARG A 58 11.65 -4.30 -0.60
C ARG A 58 12.01 -5.67 -0.03
N ARG A 59 11.46 -6.75 -0.58
CA ARG A 59 11.80 -8.13 -0.18
C ARG A 59 13.20 -8.55 -0.64
N ASN A 60 13.73 -7.95 -1.70
CA ASN A 60 15.07 -8.24 -2.21
C ASN A 60 16.15 -7.98 -1.15
N ARG A 61 17.08 -8.94 -1.02
CA ARG A 61 18.23 -8.84 -0.13
C ARG A 61 19.35 -8.04 -0.79
N GLY A 62 19.76 -6.98 -0.11
CA GLY A 62 21.01 -6.27 -0.38
C GLY A 62 22.18 -6.86 0.44
N PRO A 63 23.36 -6.21 0.41
CA PRO A 63 24.48 -6.57 1.25
C PRO A 63 24.14 -6.52 2.74
N ASN A 64 24.70 -7.44 3.53
CA ASN A 64 24.52 -7.53 5.00
C ASN A 64 23.07 -7.78 5.48
N ASP A 65 22.28 -8.55 4.71
CA ASP A 65 20.86 -8.87 5.02
C ASP A 65 19.91 -7.67 5.14
N LEU A 66 20.37 -6.46 4.76
CA LEU A 66 19.53 -5.28 4.62
C LEU A 66 18.66 -5.40 3.36
N ALA A 67 17.58 -4.62 3.32
CA ALA A 67 16.80 -4.51 2.08
C ALA A 67 17.62 -3.80 0.99
N GLU A 68 17.58 -4.33 -0.24
CA GLU A 68 18.25 -3.73 -1.40
C GLU A 68 17.73 -2.30 -1.67
N TYR A 69 16.43 -2.10 -1.47
CA TYR A 69 15.76 -0.81 -1.65
C TYR A 69 15.26 -0.25 -0.32
N ARG A 70 15.48 1.05 -0.08
CA ARG A 70 14.89 1.78 1.06
C ARG A 70 13.38 1.79 0.97
N TYR A 71 12.72 1.90 2.13
CA TYR A 71 11.27 2.00 2.16
C TYR A 71 10.77 3.30 1.51
N ARG A 72 9.65 3.23 0.80
CA ARG A 72 9.03 4.37 0.08
C ARG A 72 7.51 4.32 0.19
N GLY A 73 6.84 5.46 0.01
CA GLY A 73 5.37 5.55 0.10
C GLY A 73 4.67 4.71 -0.97
N GLU A 74 5.31 4.50 -2.12
CA GLU A 74 4.91 3.57 -3.18
C GLU A 74 4.69 2.14 -2.65
N PHE A 75 5.50 1.72 -1.67
CA PHE A 75 5.36 0.40 -1.09
C PHE A 75 4.08 0.29 -0.24
N ASP A 76 3.62 1.37 0.40
CA ASP A 76 2.31 1.39 1.10
C ASP A 76 1.16 1.19 0.09
N ILE A 77 1.25 1.82 -1.09
CA ILE A 77 0.24 1.69 -2.15
C ILE A 77 0.20 0.25 -2.68
N TYR A 78 1.35 -0.41 -2.77
CA TYR A 78 1.39 -1.83 -3.16
C TYR A 78 0.72 -2.72 -2.11
N SER A 79 1.03 -2.50 -0.83
CA SER A 79 0.39 -3.20 0.28
C SER A 79 -1.13 -3.03 0.25
N LEU A 80 -1.63 -1.82 -0.07
CA LEU A 80 -3.06 -1.58 -0.29
C LEU A 80 -3.63 -2.43 -1.43
N GLY A 81 -2.93 -2.53 -2.55
CA GLY A 81 -3.33 -3.38 -3.67
C GLY A 81 -3.47 -4.86 -3.27
N ARG A 82 -2.59 -5.35 -2.41
CA ARG A 82 -2.64 -6.71 -1.84
C ARG A 82 -3.84 -6.91 -0.93
N VAL A 83 -4.12 -5.95 -0.04
CA VAL A 83 -5.32 -5.97 0.82
C VAL A 83 -6.61 -5.96 -0.01
N LEU A 84 -6.70 -5.13 -1.04
CA LEU A 84 -7.86 -5.09 -1.94
C LEU A 84 -8.03 -6.44 -2.67
N LEU A 85 -6.94 -7.06 -3.09
CA LEU A 85 -7.00 -8.39 -3.68
C LEU A 85 -7.60 -9.41 -2.69
N ASP A 86 -7.14 -9.42 -1.43
CA ASP A 86 -7.67 -10.32 -0.41
C ASP A 86 -9.16 -10.09 -0.13
N ILE A 87 -9.61 -8.83 -0.08
CA ILE A 87 -11.03 -8.46 0.07
C ILE A 87 -11.85 -9.06 -1.08
N SER A 88 -11.36 -8.99 -2.32
CA SER A 88 -12.06 -9.55 -3.49
C SER A 88 -12.17 -11.07 -3.47
N GLN A 89 -11.23 -11.74 -2.81
CA GLN A 89 -11.17 -13.21 -2.74
C GLN A 89 -11.74 -13.77 -1.44
N TRP A 90 -12.02 -12.90 -0.45
CA TRP A 90 -12.43 -13.28 0.89
C TRP A 90 -11.46 -14.24 1.60
N ARG A 91 -10.16 -14.14 1.26
CA ARG A 91 -9.06 -14.89 1.85
C ARG A 91 -7.73 -14.22 1.54
N VAL A 92 -6.70 -14.53 2.33
CA VAL A 92 -5.32 -14.16 1.98
C VAL A 92 -4.91 -14.89 0.70
N VAL A 93 -4.51 -14.11 -0.30
CA VAL A 93 -3.99 -14.63 -1.56
C VAL A 93 -2.48 -14.77 -1.43
N GLY A 94 -1.91 -15.95 -1.66
CA GLY A 94 -0.44 -16.12 -1.69
C GLY A 94 0.15 -15.68 -3.03
N ASP A 95 1.48 -15.67 -3.15
CA ASP A 95 2.13 -15.40 -4.45
C ASP A 95 1.81 -16.47 -5.51
N ASP A 96 1.65 -17.73 -5.11
CA ASP A 96 1.31 -18.85 -6.02
C ASP A 96 -0.08 -18.74 -6.66
N ASP A 97 -1.00 -18.05 -5.99
CA ASP A 97 -2.41 -17.91 -6.40
C ASP A 97 -2.73 -16.51 -6.93
N TYR A 98 -1.75 -15.60 -6.87
CA TYR A 98 -1.90 -14.21 -7.27
C TYR A 98 -2.42 -14.05 -8.69
N SER A 99 -1.86 -14.77 -9.66
CA SER A 99 -2.29 -14.67 -11.07
C SER A 99 -3.72 -15.15 -11.28
N GLY A 100 -4.15 -16.20 -10.57
CA GLY A 100 -5.51 -16.72 -10.62
C GLY A 100 -6.50 -15.70 -10.06
N ALA A 101 -6.25 -15.23 -8.83
CA ALA A 101 -7.07 -14.21 -8.17
C ALA A 101 -7.20 -12.94 -9.01
N MET A 102 -6.11 -12.47 -9.62
CA MET A 102 -6.11 -11.30 -10.51
C MET A 102 -6.96 -11.50 -11.78
N GLY A 103 -7.03 -12.73 -12.31
CA GLY A 103 -7.85 -13.07 -13.47
C GLY A 103 -9.36 -13.08 -13.18
N GLU A 104 -9.75 -13.28 -11.92
CA GLU A 104 -11.14 -13.37 -11.48
C GLU A 104 -11.73 -12.03 -11.00
N LEU A 105 -10.90 -10.99 -10.81
CA LEU A 105 -11.34 -9.70 -10.25
C LEU A 105 -12.51 -9.07 -11.02
N ALA A 106 -12.39 -9.01 -12.35
CA ALA A 106 -13.39 -8.33 -13.19
C ALA A 106 -14.74 -9.04 -13.13
N SER A 107 -14.75 -10.37 -13.08
CA SER A 107 -15.99 -11.15 -12.98
C SER A 107 -16.60 -11.15 -11.58
N LYS A 108 -15.78 -11.03 -10.52
CA LYS A 108 -16.26 -11.01 -9.12
C LYS A 108 -16.75 -9.64 -8.64
N ILE A 109 -15.99 -8.58 -8.93
CA ILE A 109 -16.22 -7.25 -8.32
C ILE A 109 -16.44 -6.16 -9.38
N GLY A 110 -15.92 -6.35 -10.60
CA GLY A 110 -16.11 -5.43 -11.73
C GLY A 110 -14.85 -4.65 -12.13
N ASP A 111 -14.95 -3.93 -13.24
CA ASP A 111 -13.81 -3.32 -13.93
C ASP A 111 -13.16 -2.18 -13.14
N THR A 112 -13.96 -1.33 -12.48
CA THR A 112 -13.43 -0.19 -11.70
C THR A 112 -12.55 -0.67 -10.55
N TYR A 113 -13.00 -1.69 -9.82
CA TYR A 113 -12.22 -2.27 -8.73
C TYR A 113 -10.96 -2.94 -9.25
N THR A 114 -11.10 -3.69 -10.35
CA THR A 114 -9.97 -4.34 -11.04
C THR A 114 -8.91 -3.31 -11.45
N ALA A 115 -9.32 -2.18 -12.03
CA ALA A 115 -8.42 -1.10 -12.42
C ALA A 115 -7.69 -0.51 -11.21
N ALA A 116 -8.38 -0.27 -10.10
CA ALA A 116 -7.78 0.24 -8.87
C ALA A 116 -6.74 -0.74 -8.28
N VAL A 117 -7.06 -2.03 -8.21
CA VAL A 117 -6.14 -3.09 -7.76
C VAL A 117 -4.90 -3.15 -8.65
N ARG A 118 -5.09 -3.19 -9.98
CA ARG A 118 -3.97 -3.22 -10.94
C ARG A 118 -3.09 -1.96 -10.85
N TRP A 119 -3.70 -0.80 -10.63
CA TRP A 119 -2.96 0.44 -10.42
C TRP A 119 -2.14 0.40 -9.14
N CYS A 120 -2.72 -0.06 -8.02
CA CYS A 120 -1.99 -0.19 -6.76
C CYS A 120 -0.81 -1.18 -6.87
N LEU A 121 -0.98 -2.27 -7.60
CA LEU A 121 0.02 -3.33 -7.76
C LEU A 121 1.09 -3.06 -8.83
N GLY A 122 1.11 -1.86 -9.44
CA GLY A 122 2.13 -1.52 -10.44
C GLY A 122 1.92 -2.14 -11.82
N LEU A 123 0.77 -2.78 -12.05
CA LEU A 123 0.43 -3.44 -13.32
C LEU A 123 -0.13 -2.47 -14.37
N ASP A 124 -0.60 -1.31 -13.93
CA ASP A 124 -1.03 -0.23 -14.81
C ASP A 124 0.17 0.66 -15.22
N PRO A 125 0.30 1.08 -16.49
CA PRO A 125 1.40 1.95 -16.93
C PRO A 125 1.49 3.30 -16.21
N SER A 126 0.36 3.84 -15.76
CA SER A 126 0.28 5.10 -15.01
C SER A 126 0.61 4.93 -13.53
N SER A 127 0.75 3.69 -13.05
CA SER A 127 1.02 3.41 -11.65
C SER A 127 2.39 3.96 -11.23
N PRO A 128 2.49 4.60 -10.05
CA PRO A 128 3.77 4.96 -9.47
C PRO A 128 4.59 3.74 -9.02
N ASN A 129 3.91 2.64 -8.72
CA ASN A 129 4.51 1.39 -8.25
C ASN A 129 5.07 0.54 -9.38
N ARG A 130 5.04 1.03 -10.62
CA ARG A 130 5.55 0.31 -11.77
C ARG A 130 7.03 0.02 -11.56
N GLU A 131 7.37 -1.26 -11.49
CA GLU A 131 8.72 -1.71 -11.11
C GLU A 131 9.84 -1.09 -11.95
N ALA A 132 9.63 -0.94 -13.27
CA ALA A 132 10.59 -0.29 -14.16
C ALA A 132 10.87 1.18 -13.77
N ARG A 133 9.86 1.92 -13.28
CA ARG A 133 10.00 3.28 -12.78
C ARG A 133 10.78 3.29 -11.47
N LEU A 134 10.46 2.38 -10.56
CA LEU A 134 11.11 2.27 -9.24
C LEU A 134 12.58 1.84 -9.33
N ARG A 135 12.91 0.88 -10.21
CA ARG A 135 14.30 0.47 -10.48
C ARG A 135 15.14 1.58 -11.10
N GLY A 136 14.54 2.52 -11.83
CA GLY A 136 15.24 3.69 -12.34
C GLY A 136 15.70 4.68 -11.26
N LEU A 137 15.21 4.54 -10.03
CA LEU A 137 15.46 5.45 -8.90
C LEU A 137 16.47 4.89 -7.88
N ILE A 138 17.40 4.04 -8.32
CA ILE A 138 18.48 3.45 -7.49
C ILE A 138 19.44 4.54 -6.98
N ASP A 139 19.59 5.66 -7.68
CA ASP A 139 20.37 6.83 -7.23
C ASP A 139 19.45 7.93 -6.69
N GLU A 140 19.18 7.87 -5.38
CA GLU A 140 18.24 8.74 -4.65
C GLU A 140 18.66 10.22 -4.57
N SER A 141 19.84 10.59 -5.09
CA SER A 141 20.20 12.01 -5.25
C SER A 141 19.33 12.73 -6.30
N SER A 142 18.65 11.97 -7.17
CA SER A 142 17.87 12.48 -8.31
C SER A 142 16.36 12.22 -8.21
N ALA A 143 15.90 11.48 -7.20
CA ALA A 143 14.47 11.24 -6.99
C ALA A 143 13.83 12.53 -6.45
N SER A 144 13.16 13.30 -7.32
CA SER A 144 12.52 14.55 -6.94
C SER A 144 11.50 14.31 -5.81
N LEU A 145 11.71 14.99 -4.68
CA LEU A 145 10.75 15.13 -3.56
C LEU A 145 9.36 15.63 -4.00
N GLU A 146 9.24 16.13 -5.24
CA GLU A 146 7.99 16.59 -5.85
C GLU A 146 6.89 15.54 -5.80
N TRP A 147 7.19 14.25 -5.96
CA TRP A 147 6.14 13.24 -6.06
C TRP A 147 5.55 12.83 -4.71
N SER A 148 6.40 12.75 -3.67
CA SER A 148 5.93 12.68 -2.28
C SER A 148 5.12 13.91 -1.90
N ALA A 149 5.53 15.09 -2.37
CA ALA A 149 4.80 16.33 -2.15
C ALA A 149 3.46 16.33 -2.90
N ASP A 150 3.36 15.76 -4.09
CA ASP A 150 2.12 15.61 -4.86
C ASP A 150 1.15 14.62 -4.20
N LEU A 151 1.65 13.52 -3.63
CA LEU A 151 0.85 12.57 -2.84
C LEU A 151 0.37 13.19 -1.53
N ILE A 152 1.26 13.90 -0.82
CA ILE A 152 0.91 14.69 0.36
C ILE A 152 -0.10 15.79 0.00
N TYR A 153 0.08 16.47 -1.13
CA TYR A 153 -0.81 17.53 -1.62
C TYR A 153 -2.16 16.96 -2.04
N ALA A 154 -2.19 15.83 -2.73
CA ALA A 154 -3.42 15.13 -3.09
C ALA A 154 -4.16 14.61 -1.84
N TYR A 155 -3.43 14.11 -0.84
CA TYR A 155 -3.98 13.77 0.47
C TYR A 155 -4.53 15.01 1.18
N ASP A 156 -3.74 16.08 1.32
CA ASP A 156 -4.14 17.31 2.01
C ASP A 156 -5.35 17.95 1.34
N LYS A 157 -5.37 18.02 0.01
CA LYS A 157 -6.50 18.52 -0.78
C LYS A 157 -7.74 17.64 -0.61
N ASN A 158 -7.64 16.32 -0.67
CA ASN A 158 -8.81 15.44 -0.58
C ASN A 158 -9.35 15.30 0.85
N VAL A 159 -8.48 15.27 1.86
CA VAL A 159 -8.87 15.12 3.28
C VAL A 159 -9.37 16.44 3.84
N ARG A 160 -8.69 17.58 3.62
CA ARG A 160 -9.16 18.89 4.10
C ARG A 160 -10.46 19.31 3.43
N THR A 161 -10.62 19.05 2.12
CA THR A 161 -11.87 19.41 1.41
C THR A 161 -13.06 18.56 1.88
N LYS A 162 -12.83 17.30 2.28
CA LYS A 162 -13.88 16.46 2.88
C LYS A 162 -14.21 16.87 4.31
N LEU A 163 -13.22 17.21 5.12
CA LEU A 163 -13.44 17.71 6.48
C LEU A 163 -14.17 19.06 6.49
N ALA A 164 -13.87 19.97 5.55
CA ALA A 164 -14.57 21.26 5.44
C ALA A 164 -16.06 21.13 5.09
N ARG A 165 -16.49 20.02 4.46
CA ARG A 165 -17.90 19.75 4.13
C ARG A 165 -18.70 19.14 5.28
N LEU A 166 -18.05 18.74 6.37
CA LEU A 166 -18.70 18.23 7.59
C LEU A 166 -19.01 19.34 8.61
N TRP A 167 -18.61 20.59 8.33
CA TRP A 167 -18.82 21.76 9.19
C TRP A 167 -19.60 22.90 8.49
N VAL A 168 -20.52 22.54 7.58
CA VAL A 168 -21.52 23.46 7.01
C VAL A 168 -22.91 22.93 7.32
#